data_AF-A0A914GHS0-F1
#
_entry.id   AF-A0A914GHS0-F1
#
_cell.length_a   1.000
_cell.length_b   1.000
_cell.length_c   1.000
_cell.angle_alpha   90.00
_cell.angle_beta   90.00
_cell.angle_gamma   90.00
#
_symmetry.space_group_name_H-M   'P 1'
#
loop_
_entity.id
_entity.type
_entity.pdbx_description
1 polymer ?
#
loop_
_entity_poly.entity_id
_entity_poly.type
_entity_poly.pdbx_seq_one_letter_code
_entity_poly.pdbx_strand_id
1 'polypeptide(L)'
;MKFYLEDICKKDLIIEKYYPKRTLITADVDIYCSYQEEGNCENVDGSYDKFLEKVKPNVIIYTAKIDHVPRMRHFPSKNMSKDTGYKAVLKTLLHIQKFTDRLIIIQPSPVMPPKNGYQHPLTVAHLLFTHKNLDTFDIPIEYYRKLIYPGWMRFQEAAKQCFKCTLIETEKIFCNEKFCPVIDAKTKLARYCDYGHITPRDSLKLIPDLVHAIDQYTI
;
A
#
# COMPACT_ATOMS: atom_id res chain seq x y z
N MET A 1 22.36 6.42 26.48
CA MET A 1 21.65 7.12 25.40
C MET A 1 20.67 6.13 24.77
N LYS A 2 19.38 6.18 25.15
CA LYS A 2 18.33 5.31 24.59
C LYS A 2 17.77 6.00 23.35
N PHE A 3 18.02 5.44 22.16
CA PHE A 3 17.35 5.87 20.94
C PHE A 3 15.99 5.19 20.87
N TYR A 4 14.91 5.97 20.92
CA TYR A 4 13.56 5.49 20.62
C TYR A 4 13.43 5.42 19.09
N LEU A 5 13.50 4.20 18.54
CA LEU A 5 13.35 3.91 17.09
C LEU A 5 11.90 4.14 16.59
N GLU A 6 10.94 4.31 17.50
CA GLU A 6 9.52 4.49 17.18
C GLU A 6 9.20 5.81 16.47
N ASP A 7 10.04 6.85 16.63
CA ASP A 7 9.81 8.17 16.03
C ASP A 7 10.29 8.27 14.57
N ILE A 8 11.09 7.32 14.08
CA ILE A 8 11.58 7.34 12.69
C ILE A 8 10.46 6.96 11.71
N CYS A 9 9.45 6.22 12.14
CA CYS A 9 8.37 5.71 11.27
C CYS A 9 7.19 6.67 11.10
N LYS A 10 7.14 7.77 11.86
CA LYS A 10 6.09 8.79 11.74
C LYS A 10 6.68 10.04 11.11
N LYS A 11 6.34 10.34 9.84
CA LYS A 11 6.51 11.70 9.30
C LYS A 11 5.72 11.98 8.01
N ASP A 12 4.74 12.87 8.15
CA ASP A 12 3.90 13.49 7.11
C ASP A 12 4.59 14.66 6.35
N LEU A 13 5.91 14.70 6.21
CA LEU A 13 6.63 15.98 6.03
C LEU A 13 7.31 16.25 4.68
N ILE A 14 7.10 15.43 3.64
CA ILE A 14 7.85 15.57 2.37
C ILE A 14 7.05 16.24 1.24
N ILE A 15 5.71 16.19 1.27
CA ILE A 15 4.93 16.51 0.06
C ILE A 15 4.59 18.01 -0.06
N GLU A 16 4.45 18.76 1.04
CA GLU A 16 4.15 20.21 0.99
C GLU A 16 5.21 21.03 0.25
N LYS A 17 6.49 20.59 0.28
CA LYS A 17 7.59 21.29 -0.40
C LYS A 17 7.46 21.28 -1.93
N TYR A 18 6.76 20.30 -2.51
CA TYR A 18 6.65 20.13 -3.96
C TYR A 18 5.34 20.67 -4.55
N TYR A 19 4.28 20.84 -3.74
CA TYR A 19 2.97 21.27 -4.23
C TYR A 19 2.27 22.29 -3.31
N PRO A 20 2.78 23.54 -3.22
CA PRO A 20 2.30 24.55 -2.26
C PRO A 20 0.86 25.06 -2.50
N LYS A 21 0.18 24.61 -3.58
CA LYS A 21 -1.20 24.99 -3.91
C LYS A 21 -2.19 23.82 -3.96
N ARG A 22 -1.75 22.59 -3.65
CA ARG A 22 -2.62 21.41 -3.67
C ARG A 22 -2.82 20.89 -2.26
N THR A 23 -4.07 20.65 -1.88
CA THR A 23 -4.35 19.95 -0.63
C THR A 23 -4.22 18.45 -0.90
N LEU A 24 -3.15 17.85 -0.36
CA LEU A 24 -2.90 16.43 -0.41
C LEU A 24 -3.35 15.79 0.90
N ILE A 25 -4.13 14.72 0.82
CA ILE A 25 -4.47 13.91 1.99
C ILE A 25 -4.05 12.47 1.72
N THR A 26 -3.29 11.90 2.64
CA THR A 26 -3.16 10.44 2.77
C THR A 26 -4.36 9.92 3.56
N ALA A 27 -5.20 9.12 2.93
CA ALA A 27 -6.36 8.53 3.58
C ALA A 27 -6.12 7.02 3.75
N ASP A 28 -6.12 6.58 5.00
CA ASP A 28 -6.12 5.16 5.32
C ASP A 28 -7.57 4.66 5.41
N VAL A 29 -8.22 4.48 4.25
CA VAL A 29 -9.62 4.04 4.20
C VAL A 29 -9.71 2.52 4.30
N ASP A 30 -10.13 2.04 5.46
CA ASP A 30 -10.40 0.62 5.63
C ASP A 30 -11.53 0.16 4.71
N ILE A 31 -11.25 -0.86 3.88
CA ILE A 31 -12.31 -1.66 3.27
C ILE A 31 -12.80 -2.63 4.34
N TYR A 32 -13.85 -2.25 5.05
CA TYR A 32 -14.51 -3.13 6.00
C TYR A 32 -15.37 -4.16 5.23
N CYS A 33 -14.75 -5.27 4.84
CA CYS A 33 -15.47 -6.52 4.74
C CYS A 33 -15.49 -7.13 6.15
N SER A 34 -16.65 -7.16 6.80
CA SER A 34 -16.77 -7.79 8.12
C SER A 34 -16.19 -9.21 8.06
N TYR A 35 -15.33 -9.51 9.04
CA TYR A 35 -14.67 -10.81 9.20
C TYR A 35 -15.66 -11.98 9.40
N GLN A 36 -16.93 -11.67 9.60
CA GLN A 36 -17.98 -12.59 9.98
C GLN A 36 -19.10 -12.53 8.94
N GLU A 37 -19.41 -13.71 8.42
CA GLU A 37 -20.60 -14.08 7.63
C GLU A 37 -20.64 -13.70 6.14
N GLU A 38 -21.03 -14.68 5.33
CA GLU A 38 -21.07 -14.75 3.86
C GLU A 38 -21.91 -13.66 3.14
N GLY A 39 -22.41 -12.64 3.85
CA GLY A 39 -23.38 -11.67 3.34
C GLY A 39 -22.82 -10.37 2.76
N ASN A 40 -22.26 -9.48 3.58
CA ASN A 40 -22.24 -8.05 3.22
C ASN A 40 -20.86 -7.38 3.41
N CYS A 41 -20.12 -7.19 2.32
CA CYS A 41 -19.07 -6.16 2.27
C CYS A 41 -19.74 -4.81 1.95
N GLU A 42 -20.43 -4.20 2.92
CA GLU A 42 -21.28 -3.04 2.64
C GLU A 42 -20.71 -1.69 3.06
N ASN A 43 -19.66 -1.61 3.89
CA ASN A 43 -19.29 -0.34 4.49
C ASN A 43 -17.94 0.19 3.99
N VAL A 44 -18.01 1.30 3.25
CA VAL A 44 -17.02 2.37 3.42
C VAL A 44 -17.42 3.04 4.72
N ASP A 45 -16.53 3.07 5.72
CA ASP A 45 -16.82 3.85 6.92
C ASP A 45 -16.87 5.32 6.54
N GLY A 46 -18.09 5.88 6.50
CA GLY A 46 -18.34 7.30 6.19
C GLY A 46 -17.87 8.25 7.29
N SER A 47 -17.19 7.75 8.33
CA SER A 47 -16.57 8.56 9.37
C SER A 47 -15.63 9.66 8.82
N TYR A 48 -15.02 9.42 7.66
CA TYR A 48 -14.17 10.39 6.97
C TYR A 48 -14.92 11.33 6.02
N ASP A 49 -16.18 11.08 5.69
CA ASP A 49 -16.91 11.86 4.68
C ASP A 49 -17.00 13.33 5.07
N LYS A 50 -17.39 13.63 6.31
CA LYS A 50 -17.45 15.02 6.81
C LYS A 50 -16.10 15.72 6.74
N PHE A 51 -15.02 15.00 6.97
CA PHE A 51 -13.66 15.55 6.87
C PHE A 51 -13.29 15.81 5.41
N LEU A 52 -13.54 14.86 4.51
CA LEU A 52 -13.27 14.98 3.08
C LEU A 52 -14.13 16.07 2.41
N GLU A 53 -15.40 16.21 2.80
CA GLU A 53 -16.30 17.29 2.36
C GLU A 53 -15.83 18.67 2.80
N LYS A 54 -15.27 18.76 4.01
CA LYS A 54 -14.75 20.01 4.57
C LYS A 54 -13.44 20.41 3.90
N VAL A 55 -12.52 19.46 3.70
CA VAL A 55 -11.18 19.74 3.18
C VAL A 55 -11.15 19.83 1.66
N LYS A 56 -11.98 19.05 0.95
CA LYS A 56 -12.03 18.94 -0.52
C LYS A 56 -10.63 18.79 -1.14
N PRO A 57 -9.90 17.71 -0.80
CA PRO A 57 -8.56 17.49 -1.33
C PRO A 57 -8.53 17.45 -2.85
N ASN A 58 -7.47 17.97 -3.47
CA ASN A 58 -7.26 17.78 -4.91
C ASN A 58 -6.81 16.35 -5.21
N VAL A 59 -6.06 15.77 -4.29
CA VAL A 59 -5.50 14.43 -4.43
C VAL A 59 -5.67 13.68 -3.12
N ILE A 60 -6.25 12.48 -3.21
CA ILE A 60 -6.27 11.51 -2.13
C ILE A 60 -5.31 10.39 -2.52
N ILE A 61 -4.37 10.09 -1.63
CA ILE A 61 -3.52 8.90 -1.72
C ILE A 61 -4.12 7.85 -0.80
N TYR A 62 -4.41 6.68 -1.37
CA TYR A 62 -5.08 5.57 -0.73
C TYR A 62 -4.20 4.32 -0.76
N THR A 63 -3.87 3.74 0.39
CA THR A 63 -3.13 2.47 0.44
C THR A 63 -4.10 1.30 0.52
N ALA A 64 -4.02 0.37 -0.42
CA ALA A 64 -4.92 -0.77 -0.44
C ALA A 64 -4.59 -1.78 0.69
N LYS A 65 -5.55 -2.01 1.60
CA LYS A 65 -5.43 -2.99 2.70
C LYS A 65 -5.88 -4.40 2.27
N ILE A 66 -5.07 -5.06 1.45
CA ILE A 66 -5.39 -6.41 0.91
C ILE A 66 -5.07 -7.51 1.91
N ASP A 67 -3.92 -7.40 2.55
CA ASP A 67 -3.39 -8.38 3.48
C ASP A 67 -4.24 -8.49 4.75
N HIS A 68 -4.88 -7.41 5.21
CA HIS A 68 -5.72 -7.44 6.41
C HIS A 68 -7.14 -8.00 6.19
N VAL A 69 -7.56 -8.26 4.94
CA VAL A 69 -8.93 -8.68 4.62
C VAL A 69 -8.91 -10.11 4.05
N PRO A 70 -9.37 -11.14 4.79
CA PRO A 70 -9.30 -12.54 4.35
C PRO A 70 -9.90 -12.78 2.95
N ARG A 71 -11.03 -12.15 2.64
CA ARG A 71 -11.69 -12.27 1.32
C ARG A 71 -10.84 -11.75 0.16
N MET A 72 -10.00 -10.76 0.42
CA MET A 72 -9.09 -10.21 -0.59
C MET A 72 -7.92 -11.14 -0.89
N ARG A 73 -7.69 -12.17 -0.07
CA ARG A 73 -6.63 -13.18 -0.28
C ARG A 73 -7.08 -14.34 -1.18
N HIS A 74 -8.37 -14.48 -1.47
CA HIS A 74 -8.89 -15.50 -2.40
C HIS A 74 -8.90 -14.95 -3.83
N PHE A 75 -8.56 -15.79 -4.81
CA PHE A 75 -8.64 -15.41 -6.22
C PHE A 75 -10.04 -14.90 -6.60
N PRO A 76 -10.13 -13.86 -7.44
CA PRO A 76 -11.41 -13.33 -7.88
C PRO A 76 -12.28 -14.38 -8.58
N SER A 77 -13.60 -14.24 -8.46
CA SER A 77 -14.54 -15.00 -9.28
C SER A 77 -14.28 -14.74 -10.76
N LYS A 78 -14.40 -15.78 -11.61
CA LYS A 78 -14.36 -15.63 -13.08
C LYS A 78 -15.36 -14.59 -13.58
N ASN A 79 -16.50 -14.47 -12.90
CA ASN A 79 -17.47 -13.43 -13.17
C ASN A 79 -17.34 -12.32 -12.12
N MET A 80 -16.66 -11.24 -12.48
CA MET A 80 -16.38 -10.13 -11.56
C MET A 80 -17.64 -9.44 -11.03
N SER A 81 -18.71 -9.40 -11.82
CA SER A 81 -20.02 -8.87 -11.37
C SER A 81 -20.65 -9.66 -10.23
N LYS A 82 -20.16 -10.88 -9.94
CA LYS A 82 -20.60 -11.70 -8.79
C LYS A 82 -19.60 -11.71 -7.64
N ASP A 83 -18.40 -11.14 -7.82
CA ASP A 83 -17.38 -11.11 -6.77
C ASP A 83 -17.67 -10.00 -5.75
N THR A 84 -17.89 -10.40 -4.51
CA THR A 84 -18.26 -9.47 -3.42
C THR A 84 -17.09 -8.56 -3.03
N GLY A 85 -15.85 -9.06 -3.07
CA GLY A 85 -14.65 -8.25 -2.83
C GLY A 85 -14.49 -7.16 -3.87
N TYR A 86 -14.70 -7.48 -5.15
CA TYR A 86 -14.68 -6.52 -6.24
C TYR A 86 -15.76 -5.46 -6.09
N LYS A 87 -17.00 -5.86 -5.78
CA LYS A 87 -18.09 -4.89 -5.52
C LYS A 87 -17.74 -3.94 -4.38
N ALA A 88 -17.12 -4.44 -3.31
CA ALA A 88 -16.69 -3.63 -2.18
C ALA A 88 -15.61 -2.62 -2.57
N VAL A 89 -14.58 -3.08 -3.30
CA VAL A 89 -13.51 -2.20 -3.82
C VAL A 89 -14.12 -1.14 -4.74
N LEU A 90 -14.94 -1.55 -5.71
CA LEU A 90 -15.57 -0.62 -6.65
C LEU A 90 -16.42 0.42 -5.91
N LYS A 91 -17.29 0.00 -4.99
CA LYS A 91 -18.09 0.92 -4.17
C LYS A 91 -17.21 1.92 -3.42
N THR A 92 -16.10 1.46 -2.86
CA THR A 92 -15.12 2.30 -2.14
C THR A 92 -14.48 3.34 -3.05
N LEU A 93 -13.97 2.91 -4.21
CA LEU A 93 -13.34 3.82 -5.17
C LEU A 93 -14.34 4.84 -5.75
N LEU A 94 -15.57 4.40 -6.06
CA LEU A 94 -16.66 5.27 -6.52
C LEU A 94 -17.12 6.27 -5.46
N HIS A 95 -17.03 5.93 -4.18
CA HIS A 95 -17.35 6.83 -3.09
C HIS A 95 -16.27 7.87 -2.88
N ILE A 96 -15.01 7.45 -2.67
CA ILE A 96 -13.90 8.35 -2.36
C ILE A 96 -13.66 9.37 -3.48
N GLN A 97 -13.78 8.95 -4.75
CA GLN A 97 -13.53 9.85 -5.89
C GLN A 97 -14.50 11.04 -5.99
N LYS A 98 -15.61 11.03 -5.24
CA LYS A 98 -16.54 12.17 -5.17
C LYS A 98 -15.92 13.37 -4.45
N PHE A 99 -14.97 13.13 -3.55
CA PHE A 99 -14.39 14.16 -2.69
C PHE A 99 -13.04 14.71 -3.19
N THR A 100 -12.54 14.19 -4.32
CA THR A 100 -11.21 14.52 -4.82
C THR A 100 -11.20 14.66 -6.33
N ASP A 101 -10.24 15.42 -6.88
CA ASP A 101 -9.99 15.48 -8.32
C ASP A 101 -9.18 14.25 -8.79
N ARG A 102 -8.44 13.63 -7.87
CA ARG A 102 -7.57 12.48 -8.13
C ARG A 102 -7.55 11.51 -6.95
N LEU A 103 -7.64 10.21 -7.26
CA LEU A 103 -7.46 9.13 -6.29
C LEU A 103 -6.28 8.27 -6.72
N ILE A 104 -5.19 8.27 -5.97
CA ILE A 104 -4.02 7.44 -6.24
C ILE A 104 -4.08 6.26 -5.30
N ILE A 105 -4.15 5.04 -5.84
CA ILE A 105 -4.16 3.80 -5.05
C ILE A 105 -2.77 3.17 -5.09
N ILE A 106 -2.17 2.99 -3.92
CA ILE A 106 -0.89 2.33 -3.74
C ILE A 106 -1.13 0.87 -3.37
N GLN A 107 -0.51 -0.04 -4.12
CA GLN A 107 -0.45 -1.46 -3.78
C GLN A 107 0.23 -1.64 -2.42
N PRO A 108 -0.24 -2.54 -1.55
CA PRO A 108 0.45 -2.81 -0.30
C PRO A 108 1.87 -3.29 -0.55
N SER A 109 2.79 -2.72 0.23
CA SER A 109 4.20 -3.06 0.26
C SER A 109 4.43 -4.56 0.44
N PRO A 110 5.57 -5.11 -0.02
CA PRO A 110 5.91 -6.49 0.27
C PRO A 110 5.94 -6.78 1.77
N VAL A 111 5.24 -7.85 2.13
CA VAL A 111 5.04 -8.28 3.52
C VAL A 111 5.82 -9.56 3.75
N MET A 112 6.58 -9.64 4.85
CA MET A 112 7.35 -10.85 5.18
C MET A 112 6.43 -12.03 5.54
N PRO A 113 6.89 -13.29 5.54
CA PRO A 113 6.16 -14.39 6.16
C PRO A 113 6.29 -14.36 7.68
N PRO A 114 5.22 -14.60 8.47
CA PRO A 114 5.29 -14.59 9.94
C PRO A 114 6.27 -15.63 10.49
N LYS A 115 6.43 -16.75 9.76
CA LYS A 115 7.31 -17.87 10.11
C LYS A 115 8.80 -17.58 9.96
N ASN A 116 9.17 -16.50 9.26
CA ASN A 116 10.58 -16.17 9.00
C ASN A 116 11.18 -15.25 10.07
N GLY A 117 10.44 -14.89 11.13
CA GLY A 117 11.03 -14.40 12.39
C GLY A 117 11.74 -13.04 12.35
N TYR A 118 11.56 -12.20 11.33
CA TYR A 118 12.24 -10.91 11.27
C TYR A 118 11.26 -9.75 11.33
N GLN A 119 11.17 -9.16 12.52
CA GLN A 119 10.18 -8.14 12.88
C GLN A 119 10.79 -6.74 13.03
N HIS A 120 12.11 -6.58 12.88
CA HIS A 120 12.76 -5.33 13.27
C HIS A 120 14.13 -5.10 12.58
N PRO A 121 14.52 -3.85 12.26
CA PRO A 121 15.83 -3.47 11.75
C PRO A 121 17.00 -4.00 12.58
N LEU A 122 16.79 -4.22 13.88
CA LEU A 122 17.81 -4.84 14.75
C LEU A 122 18.11 -6.29 14.37
N THR A 123 17.11 -7.04 13.91
CA THR A 123 17.35 -8.40 13.46
C THR A 123 18.07 -8.40 12.12
N VAL A 124 17.73 -7.48 11.22
CA VAL A 124 18.49 -7.26 9.98
C VAL A 124 19.95 -6.90 10.27
N ALA A 125 20.19 -5.99 11.24
CA ALA A 125 21.55 -5.65 11.68
C ALA A 125 22.28 -6.88 12.23
N HIS A 126 21.65 -7.66 13.10
CA HIS A 126 22.22 -8.89 13.62
C HIS A 126 22.58 -9.89 12.52
N LEU A 127 21.73 -10.04 11.49
CA LEU A 127 21.98 -10.92 10.35
C LEU A 127 23.14 -10.43 9.49
N LEU A 128 23.26 -9.11 9.25
CA LEU A 128 24.41 -8.52 8.58
C LEU A 128 25.73 -8.80 9.32
N PHE A 129 25.69 -8.86 10.66
CA PHE A 129 26.86 -9.18 11.48
C PHE A 129 27.18 -10.68 11.52
N THR A 130 26.18 -11.56 11.46
CA THR A 130 26.34 -13.00 11.71
C THR A 130 26.38 -13.86 10.45
N HIS A 131 25.81 -13.39 9.33
CA HIS A 131 25.68 -14.16 8.10
C HIS A 131 26.45 -13.50 6.95
N LYS A 132 27.22 -14.30 6.20
CA LYS A 132 27.99 -13.82 5.03
C LYS A 132 27.16 -13.69 3.76
N ASN A 133 26.00 -14.36 3.67
CA ASN A 133 25.11 -14.30 2.52
C ASN A 133 23.76 -13.69 2.94
N LEU A 134 23.35 -12.61 2.26
CA LEU A 134 22.16 -11.83 2.58
C LEU A 134 20.96 -12.19 1.69
N ASP A 135 21.19 -12.93 0.61
CA ASP A 135 20.16 -13.31 -0.36
C ASP A 135 19.11 -14.27 0.26
N THR A 136 19.45 -14.91 1.39
CA THR A 136 18.55 -15.81 2.13
C THR A 136 17.41 -15.10 2.87
N PHE A 137 17.42 -13.77 2.93
CA PHE A 137 16.44 -13.00 3.71
C PHE A 137 15.37 -12.32 2.87
N ASP A 138 15.52 -12.34 1.54
CA ASP A 138 14.59 -11.67 0.66
C ASP A 138 13.22 -12.37 0.64
N ILE A 139 12.16 -11.58 0.44
CA ILE A 139 10.80 -12.12 0.38
C ILE A 139 10.63 -12.80 -0.98
N PRO A 140 10.33 -14.11 -1.04
CA PRO A 140 10.07 -14.77 -2.32
C PRO A 140 8.89 -14.10 -3.02
N ILE A 141 9.05 -13.75 -4.30
CA ILE A 141 8.01 -13.01 -5.03
C ILE A 141 6.69 -13.79 -5.10
N GLU A 142 6.77 -15.13 -5.16
CA GLU A 142 5.61 -16.01 -5.17
C GLU A 142 4.80 -15.92 -3.87
N TYR A 143 5.48 -15.75 -2.73
CA TYR A 143 4.81 -15.56 -1.44
C TYR A 143 4.04 -14.24 -1.44
N TYR A 144 4.69 -13.15 -1.86
CA TYR A 144 4.06 -11.84 -1.96
C TYR A 144 2.85 -11.87 -2.91
N ARG A 145 3.03 -12.39 -4.12
CA ARG A 145 1.95 -12.48 -5.13
C ARG A 145 0.79 -13.34 -4.62
N LYS A 146 1.06 -14.45 -3.94
CA LYS A 146 -0.01 -15.28 -3.36
C LYS A 146 -0.87 -14.50 -2.36
N LEU A 147 -0.27 -13.59 -1.58
CA LEU A 147 -0.98 -12.79 -0.59
C LEU A 147 -1.71 -11.60 -1.20
N ILE A 148 -1.06 -10.87 -2.10
CA ILE A 148 -1.51 -9.55 -2.56
C ILE A 148 -2.22 -9.59 -3.92
N TYR A 149 -1.77 -10.43 -4.84
CA TYR A 149 -2.25 -10.43 -6.22
C TYR A 149 -3.77 -10.66 -6.33
N PRO A 150 -4.40 -11.58 -5.57
CA PRO A 150 -5.84 -11.78 -5.65
C PRO A 150 -6.66 -10.53 -5.31
N GLY A 151 -6.23 -9.76 -4.32
CA GLY A 151 -6.87 -8.51 -3.94
C GLY A 151 -6.56 -7.39 -4.92
N TRP A 152 -5.31 -7.33 -5.39
CA TRP A 152 -4.86 -6.31 -6.32
C TRP A 152 -5.57 -6.40 -7.68
N MET A 153 -5.84 -7.62 -8.16
CA MET A 153 -6.66 -7.83 -9.36
C MET A 153 -8.03 -7.17 -9.25
N ARG A 154 -8.66 -7.17 -8.05
CA ARG A 154 -9.95 -6.49 -7.84
C ARG A 154 -9.82 -4.98 -7.94
N PHE A 155 -8.72 -4.41 -7.44
CA PHE A 155 -8.40 -2.98 -7.61
C PHE A 155 -8.12 -2.63 -9.07
N GLN A 156 -7.35 -3.44 -9.78
CA GLN A 156 -7.08 -3.27 -11.21
C GLN A 156 -8.37 -3.25 -12.04
N GLU A 157 -9.28 -4.20 -11.79
CA GLU A 157 -10.58 -4.22 -12.48
C GLU A 157 -11.47 -3.05 -12.05
N ALA A 158 -11.56 -2.73 -10.76
CA ALA A 158 -12.43 -1.66 -10.27
C ALA A 158 -11.97 -0.28 -10.72
N ALA A 159 -10.65 -0.06 -10.82
CA ALA A 159 -10.06 1.19 -11.28
C ALA A 159 -10.45 1.52 -12.73
N LYS A 160 -10.75 0.52 -13.58
CA LYS A 160 -11.26 0.75 -14.95
C LYS A 160 -12.60 1.49 -14.95
N GLN A 161 -13.36 1.44 -13.86
CA GLN A 161 -14.63 2.16 -13.69
C GLN A 161 -14.48 3.45 -12.86
N CYS A 162 -13.26 3.77 -12.40
CA CYS A 162 -12.96 4.98 -11.64
C CYS A 162 -12.08 5.91 -12.48
N PHE A 163 -12.70 6.88 -13.16
CA PHE A 163 -12.01 7.77 -14.09
C PHE A 163 -10.98 8.70 -13.43
N LYS A 164 -11.06 8.89 -12.11
CA LYS A 164 -10.08 9.65 -11.31
C LYS A 164 -9.00 8.78 -10.67
N CYS A 165 -9.02 7.45 -10.89
CA CYS A 165 -8.13 6.53 -10.21
C CYS A 165 -6.82 6.32 -10.98
N THR A 166 -5.71 6.33 -10.26
CA THR A 166 -4.39 5.90 -10.76
C THR A 166 -3.83 4.84 -9.82
N LEU A 167 -3.26 3.76 -10.37
CA LEU A 167 -2.68 2.67 -9.57
C LEU A 167 -1.16 2.76 -9.56
N ILE A 168 -0.56 2.57 -8.38
CA ILE A 168 0.89 2.43 -8.20
C ILE A 168 1.19 1.03 -7.69
N GLU A 169 2.01 0.29 -8.44
CA GLU A 169 2.40 -1.08 -8.14
C GLU A 169 3.74 -1.10 -7.40
N THR A 170 3.68 -1.19 -6.06
CA THR A 170 4.86 -1.30 -5.21
C THR A 170 5.73 -2.50 -5.55
N GLU A 171 5.15 -3.57 -6.10
CA GLU A 171 5.92 -4.72 -6.58
C GLU A 171 7.01 -4.31 -7.58
N LYS A 172 6.68 -3.43 -8.53
CA LYS A 172 7.61 -2.96 -9.57
C LYS A 172 8.73 -2.09 -9.02
N ILE A 173 8.52 -1.49 -7.85
CA ILE A 173 9.44 -0.55 -7.21
C ILE A 173 10.36 -1.29 -6.23
N PHE A 174 9.81 -2.27 -5.51
CA PHE A 174 10.50 -2.92 -4.40
C PHE A 174 10.94 -4.36 -4.69
N CYS A 175 10.51 -4.97 -5.79
CA CYS A 175 10.84 -6.37 -6.10
C CYS A 175 11.51 -6.51 -7.48
N ASN A 176 12.14 -7.68 -7.68
CA ASN A 176 12.56 -8.17 -8.99
C ASN A 176 11.76 -9.43 -9.35
N GLU A 177 12.13 -10.11 -10.44
CA GLU A 177 11.44 -11.31 -10.93
C GLU A 177 11.42 -12.50 -9.96
N LYS A 178 12.30 -12.51 -8.95
CA LYS A 178 12.49 -13.64 -8.03
C LYS A 178 12.12 -13.30 -6.58
N PHE A 179 12.43 -12.08 -6.14
CA PHE A 179 12.30 -11.70 -4.74
C PHE A 179 12.13 -10.20 -4.54
N CYS A 180 11.62 -9.82 -3.37
CA CYS A 180 11.61 -8.45 -2.86
C CYS A 180 12.74 -8.29 -1.85
N PRO A 181 13.80 -7.52 -2.16
CA PRO A 181 14.94 -7.40 -1.27
C PRO A 181 14.55 -6.78 0.05
N VAL A 182 14.97 -7.37 1.17
CA VAL A 182 14.76 -6.78 2.51
C VAL A 182 15.92 -5.88 2.93
N ILE A 183 17.07 -6.02 2.28
CA ILE A 183 18.26 -5.20 2.48
C ILE A 183 18.62 -4.52 1.16
N ASP A 184 18.94 -3.24 1.22
CA ASP A 184 19.49 -2.53 0.08
C ASP A 184 20.94 -2.98 -0.18
N ALA A 185 21.18 -3.59 -1.34
CA ALA A 185 22.47 -4.23 -1.65
C ALA A 185 23.67 -3.27 -1.60
N LYS A 186 23.45 -1.97 -1.90
CA LYS A 186 24.49 -0.94 -1.95
C LYS A 186 24.82 -0.39 -0.57
N THR A 187 23.80 -0.05 0.21
CA THR A 187 23.95 0.61 1.52
C THR A 187 23.99 -0.36 2.69
N LYS A 188 23.61 -1.63 2.47
CA LYS A 188 23.49 -2.67 3.51
C LYS A 188 22.51 -2.29 4.63
N LEU A 189 21.53 -1.44 4.32
CA LEU A 189 20.52 -1.01 5.29
C LEU A 189 19.19 -1.70 5.00
N ALA A 190 18.44 -2.00 6.07
CA ALA A 190 17.10 -2.56 5.99
C ALA A 190 16.17 -1.66 5.16
N ARG A 191 15.31 -2.28 4.34
CA ARG A 191 14.29 -1.59 3.55
C ARG A 191 12.95 -1.48 4.26
N TYR A 192 12.75 -2.29 5.31
CA TYR A 192 11.53 -2.36 6.10
C TYR A 192 11.79 -2.06 7.58
N CYS A 193 10.86 -1.35 8.21
CA CYS A 193 10.84 -1.08 9.64
C CYS A 193 10.29 -2.26 10.45
N ASP A 194 9.45 -3.08 9.84
CA ASP A 194 8.85 -4.28 10.44
C ASP A 194 8.33 -5.23 9.34
N TYR A 195 7.29 -6.01 9.67
CA TYR A 195 6.63 -7.01 8.84
C TYR A 195 6.10 -6.48 7.49
N GLY A 196 5.78 -5.19 7.37
CA GLY A 196 5.17 -4.63 6.15
C GLY A 196 5.38 -3.14 5.93
N HIS A 197 5.89 -2.40 6.93
CA HIS A 197 6.16 -0.98 6.79
C HIS A 197 7.53 -0.74 6.16
N ILE A 198 7.56 0.00 5.05
CA ILE A 198 8.80 0.40 4.38
C ILE A 198 9.45 1.55 5.17
N THR A 199 10.78 1.57 5.23
CA THR A 199 11.50 2.67 5.88
C THR A 199 11.23 4.02 5.19
N PRO A 200 11.30 5.16 5.91
CA PRO A 200 11.14 6.48 5.29
C PRO A 200 12.12 6.73 4.15
N ARG A 201 13.30 6.10 4.18
CA ARG A 201 14.29 6.19 3.11
C ARG A 201 13.81 5.45 1.86
N ASP A 202 13.34 4.22 2.02
CA ASP A 202 12.89 3.42 0.89
C ASP A 202 11.52 3.89 0.37
N SER A 203 10.69 4.55 1.19
CA SER A 203 9.44 5.17 0.72
C SER A 203 9.70 6.32 -0.27
N LEU A 204 10.89 6.96 -0.24
CA LEU A 204 11.28 7.95 -1.25
C LEU A 204 11.30 7.37 -2.67
N LYS A 205 11.45 6.05 -2.82
CA LYS A 205 11.40 5.37 -4.13
C LYS A 205 10.00 5.44 -4.77
N LEU A 206 8.94 5.74 -4.01
CA LEU A 206 7.59 5.95 -4.52
C LEU A 206 7.37 7.36 -5.10
N ILE A 207 8.23 8.33 -4.75
CA ILE A 207 8.01 9.73 -5.12
C ILE A 207 7.93 9.95 -6.63
N PRO A 208 8.79 9.35 -7.49
CA PRO A 208 8.67 9.52 -8.94
C PRO A 208 7.30 9.07 -9.49
N ASP A 209 6.81 7.89 -9.08
CA ASP A 209 5.50 7.37 -9.48
C ASP A 209 4.35 8.22 -8.93
N LEU A 210 4.47 8.71 -7.69
CA LEU A 210 3.50 9.62 -7.09
C LEU A 210 3.41 10.94 -7.83
N VAL A 211 4.55 11.58 -8.10
CA VAL A 211 4.63 12.83 -8.87
C VAL A 211 4.03 12.63 -10.26
N HIS A 212 4.41 11.54 -10.94
CA HIS A 212 3.84 11.22 -12.25
C HIS A 212 2.31 11.04 -12.19
N ALA A 213 1.80 10.31 -11.21
CA ALA A 213 0.37 10.10 -11.00
C ALA A 213 -0.39 11.40 -10.66
N ILE A 214 0.28 12.34 -10.00
CA ILE A 214 -0.25 13.67 -9.65
C ILE A 214 -0.26 14.61 -10.88
N ASP A 215 0.71 14.49 -11.78
CA ASP A 215 0.94 15.43 -12.88
C ASP A 215 0.21 15.07 -14.19
N GLN A 216 -0.13 13.78 -14.41
CA GLN A 216 -0.73 13.26 -15.65
C GLN A 216 -2.04 13.93 -16.12
N TYR A 217 -2.65 14.83 -15.33
CA TYR A 217 -3.93 15.47 -15.65
C TYR A 217 -3.95 16.99 -15.42
N THR A 218 -2.77 17.61 -15.51
CA THR A 218 -2.67 19.07 -15.55
C THR A 218 -3.04 19.55 -16.96
N ILE A 219 -4.34 19.75 -17.21
CA ILE A 219 -4.89 20.50 -18.36
C ILE A 219 -5.70 21.66 -17.80
#